data_AF-A0AA50UDL0-F1
#
_entry.id   AF-A0AA50UDL0-F1
#
_cell.length_a   1.000
_cell.length_b   1.000
_cell.length_c   1.000
_cell.angle_alpha   90.00
_cell.angle_beta   90.00
_cell.angle_gamma   90.00
#
_symmetry.space_group_name_H-M   'P 1'
#
loop_
_entity.id
_entity.type
_entity.pdbx_description
1 polymer ?
#
loop_
_entity_poly.entity_id
_entity_poly.type
_entity_poly.pdbx_seq_one_letter_code
_entity_poly.pdbx_strand_id
1 'polypeptide(L)'
;KKRKHKKKEKAEDEKVDEDCVNHGGWWKVEKIEDVSGSIAIEFGRNTYILALDNGLFTIGAPHGDGEGPSPEEIFTAFPAGENKFALKSGYGKYVGVSKDSVVTGRSDAVGPMEQWEP
;
A
#
# COMPACT_ATOMS: atom_id res chain seq x y z
N LYS A 1 -1.21 43.91 -38.94
CA LYS A 1 -2.12 42.82 -38.50
C LYS A 1 -1.27 41.60 -38.07
N LYS A 2 -0.85 41.51 -36.81
CA LYS A 2 -0.09 40.34 -36.30
C LYS A 2 -1.09 39.27 -35.84
N ARG A 3 -1.00 38.09 -36.44
CA ARG A 3 -1.87 36.92 -36.18
C ARG A 3 -1.60 36.36 -34.79
N LYS A 4 -2.63 36.30 -33.95
CA LYS A 4 -2.61 35.71 -32.60
C LYS A 4 -2.71 34.19 -32.76
N HIS A 5 -1.63 33.47 -32.45
CA HIS A 5 -1.64 32.00 -32.43
C HIS A 5 -2.44 31.55 -31.20
N LYS A 6 -3.68 31.09 -31.39
CA LYS A 6 -4.50 30.49 -30.33
C LYS A 6 -3.97 29.07 -30.12
N LYS A 7 -3.15 28.87 -29.08
CA LYS A 7 -2.71 27.54 -28.63
C LYS A 7 -3.98 26.80 -28.17
N LYS A 8 -4.39 25.80 -28.93
CA LYS A 8 -5.51 24.92 -28.62
C LYS A 8 -4.99 23.95 -27.58
N GLU A 9 -5.30 24.20 -26.31
CA GLU A 9 -5.07 23.23 -25.24
C GLU A 9 -5.85 21.96 -25.62
N LYS A 10 -5.10 20.88 -25.86
CA LYS A 10 -5.67 19.55 -25.91
C LYS A 10 -6.12 19.26 -24.48
N ALA A 11 -7.43 19.23 -24.26
CA ALA A 11 -7.98 18.49 -23.14
C ALA A 11 -7.57 17.03 -23.37
N GLU A 12 -6.59 16.56 -22.62
CA GLU A 12 -6.38 15.14 -22.47
C GLU A 12 -7.60 14.58 -21.75
N ASP A 13 -8.22 13.60 -22.38
CA ASP A 13 -9.31 12.80 -21.83
C ASP A 13 -8.69 11.98 -20.69
N GLU A 14 -8.58 12.59 -19.51
CA GLU A 14 -8.11 11.92 -18.30
C GLU A 14 -9.12 10.83 -17.97
N LYS A 15 -8.80 9.59 -18.36
CA LYS A 15 -9.51 8.41 -17.86
C LYS A 15 -9.39 8.42 -16.36
N VAL A 16 -10.51 8.63 -15.67
CA VAL A 16 -10.61 8.52 -14.23
C VAL A 16 -10.25 7.09 -13.85
N ASP A 17 -9.24 6.95 -12.98
CA ASP A 17 -8.90 5.66 -12.39
C ASP A 17 -9.96 5.32 -11.33
N GLU A 18 -10.86 4.40 -11.68
CA GLU A 18 -11.95 3.96 -10.80
C GLU A 18 -11.43 3.35 -9.50
N ASP A 19 -10.27 2.69 -9.52
CA ASP A 19 -9.66 2.08 -8.34
C ASP A 19 -9.18 3.15 -7.36
N CYS A 20 -8.49 4.16 -7.90
CA CYS A 20 -8.08 5.35 -7.17
C CYS A 20 -9.27 6.07 -6.53
N VAL A 21 -10.38 6.20 -7.26
CA VAL A 21 -11.60 6.82 -6.71
C VAL A 21 -12.22 5.94 -5.62
N ASN A 22 -12.34 4.63 -5.84
CA ASN A 22 -13.02 3.71 -4.91
C ASN A 22 -12.26 3.47 -3.60
N HIS A 23 -10.95 3.68 -3.58
CA HIS A 23 -10.10 3.49 -2.40
C HIS A 23 -9.53 4.80 -1.86
N GLY A 24 -10.21 5.93 -2.08
CA GLY A 24 -9.87 7.20 -1.44
C GLY A 24 -8.49 7.75 -1.83
N GLY A 25 -8.10 7.58 -3.10
CA GLY A 25 -6.83 8.02 -3.64
C GLY A 25 -5.74 6.94 -3.65
N TRP A 26 -6.05 5.72 -3.22
CA TRP A 26 -5.14 4.57 -3.28
C TRP A 26 -5.43 3.72 -4.51
N TRP A 27 -4.40 3.16 -5.11
CA TRP A 27 -4.54 2.34 -6.32
C TRP A 27 -3.70 1.08 -6.20
N LYS A 28 -4.12 0.05 -6.94
CA LYS A 28 -3.41 -1.20 -7.06
C LYS A 28 -2.08 -1.02 -7.80
N VAL A 29 -1.02 -1.57 -7.23
CA VAL A 29 0.28 -1.69 -7.88
C VAL A 29 0.34 -2.95 -8.77
N GLU A 30 0.90 -2.82 -9.96
CA GLU A 30 1.05 -3.95 -10.92
C GLU A 30 2.47 -4.54 -10.94
N LYS A 31 3.48 -3.75 -10.56
CA LYS A 31 4.89 -4.16 -10.58
C LYS A 31 5.47 -4.08 -9.18
N ILE A 32 6.37 -5.01 -8.88
CA ILE A 32 7.05 -5.02 -7.58
C ILE A 32 7.91 -3.76 -7.35
N GLU A 33 8.43 -3.17 -8.42
CA GLU A 33 9.21 -1.92 -8.39
C GLU A 33 8.41 -0.76 -7.79
N ASP A 34 7.08 -0.80 -7.91
CA ASP A 34 6.15 0.20 -7.39
C ASP A 34 5.73 -0.11 -5.94
N VAL A 35 6.12 -1.27 -5.38
CA VAL A 35 5.89 -1.65 -3.97
C VAL A 35 6.91 -0.93 -3.08
N SER A 36 6.73 0.37 -2.90
CA SER A 36 7.64 1.23 -2.15
C SER A 36 6.89 2.39 -1.48
N GLY A 37 7.31 2.78 -0.29
CA GLY A 37 6.66 3.85 0.46
C GLY A 37 5.39 3.38 1.16
N SER A 38 4.38 4.23 1.26
CA SER A 38 3.13 3.89 1.94
C SER A 38 2.32 2.89 1.12
N ILE A 39 2.00 1.73 1.70
CA ILE A 39 1.18 0.70 1.08
C ILE A 39 0.07 0.24 2.03
N ALA A 40 -1.01 -0.28 1.48
CA ALA A 40 -2.01 -1.04 2.22
C ALA A 40 -2.21 -2.40 1.54
N ILE A 41 -2.66 -3.39 2.31
CA ILE A 41 -2.93 -4.74 1.80
C ILE A 41 -4.41 -5.02 2.01
N GLU A 42 -5.14 -5.17 0.90
CA GLU A 42 -6.57 -5.44 0.90
C GLU A 42 -6.85 -6.95 0.84
N PHE A 43 -7.83 -7.39 1.65
CA PHE A 43 -8.36 -8.75 1.67
C PHE A 43 -9.87 -8.71 1.54
N GLY A 44 -10.41 -9.01 0.35
CA GLY A 44 -11.86 -9.04 0.14
C GLY A 44 -12.35 -7.80 -0.60
N ARG A 45 -13.24 -7.03 0.02
CA ARG A 45 -13.80 -5.80 -0.56
C ARG A 45 -13.68 -4.66 0.44
N ASN A 46 -12.81 -3.70 0.15
CA ASN A 46 -12.52 -2.51 0.95
C ASN A 46 -12.18 -2.87 2.41
N THR A 47 -11.50 -3.99 2.63
CA THR A 47 -11.10 -4.50 3.95
C THR A 47 -9.60 -4.70 3.97
N TYR A 48 -8.88 -4.02 4.86
CA TYR A 48 -7.42 -4.00 4.86
C TYR A 48 -6.83 -4.74 6.06
N ILE A 49 -5.56 -5.15 5.96
CA ILE A 49 -4.82 -5.64 7.13
C ILE A 49 -4.63 -4.49 8.11
N LEU A 50 -5.09 -4.66 9.35
CA LEU A 50 -4.92 -3.73 10.45
C LEU A 50 -3.84 -4.23 11.42
N ALA A 51 -2.89 -3.36 11.74
CA ALA A 51 -1.86 -3.62 12.74
C ALA A 51 -2.36 -3.34 14.15
N LEU A 52 -2.00 -4.20 15.11
CA LEU A 52 -2.28 -4.01 16.53
C LEU A 52 -0.99 -3.65 17.28
N ASP A 53 -1.15 -2.92 18.38
CA ASP A 53 -0.06 -2.48 19.27
C ASP A 53 0.76 -3.63 19.88
N ASN A 54 0.16 -4.82 20.01
CA ASN A 54 0.79 -6.04 20.50
C ASN A 54 1.62 -6.80 19.42
N GLY A 55 1.75 -6.22 18.23
CA GLY A 55 2.48 -6.78 17.09
C GLY A 55 1.77 -7.94 16.40
N LEU A 56 0.46 -8.09 16.60
CA LEU A 56 -0.40 -8.98 15.80
C LEU A 56 -1.13 -8.17 14.73
N PHE A 57 -1.81 -8.88 13.83
CA PHE A 57 -2.61 -8.31 12.77
C PHE A 57 -4.01 -8.90 12.76
N THR A 58 -4.97 -8.11 12.29
CA THR A 58 -6.34 -8.53 12.02
C THR A 58 -6.78 -7.98 10.68
N ILE A 59 -7.96 -8.38 10.19
CA ILE A 59 -8.63 -7.69 9.09
C ILE A 59 -9.51 -6.58 9.69
N GLY A 60 -9.38 -5.36 9.17
CA GLY A 60 -10.20 -4.21 9.54
C GLY A 60 -11.67 -4.39 9.13
N ALA A 61 -12.52 -3.49 9.61
CA ALA A 61 -13.90 -3.43 9.15
C ALA A 61 -13.94 -2.99 7.67
N PRO A 62 -14.96 -3.38 6.88
CA PRO A 62 -15.12 -2.86 5.54
C PRO A 62 -15.27 -1.34 5.55
N HIS A 63 -14.51 -0.68 4.67
CA HIS A 63 -14.58 0.74 4.38
C HIS A 63 -15.66 1.03 3.35
N GLY A 64 -16.17 2.26 3.36
CA GLY A 64 -17.11 2.73 2.34
C GLY A 64 -16.46 2.90 0.97
N ASP A 65 -17.30 3.01 -0.07
CA ASP A 65 -16.82 3.36 -1.41
C ASP A 65 -16.20 4.77 -1.37
N GLY A 66 -14.96 4.89 -1.82
CA GLY A 66 -14.19 6.14 -1.80
C GLY A 66 -13.44 6.43 -0.50
N GLU A 67 -13.48 5.50 0.46
CA GLU A 67 -12.68 5.57 1.67
C GLU A 67 -11.38 4.76 1.50
N GLY A 68 -10.26 5.38 1.91
CA GLY A 68 -8.95 4.75 1.92
C GLY A 68 -8.63 4.08 3.27
N PRO A 69 -7.53 3.32 3.34
CA PRO A 69 -7.08 2.65 4.56
C PRO A 69 -6.88 3.64 5.72
N SER A 70 -7.21 3.18 6.92
CA SER A 70 -6.94 3.87 8.18
C SER A 70 -5.43 3.92 8.47
N PRO A 71 -4.94 4.85 9.32
CA PRO A 71 -3.52 4.91 9.68
C PRO A 71 -2.92 3.59 10.20
N GLU A 72 -3.72 2.78 10.89
CA GLU A 72 -3.30 1.46 11.43
C GLU A 72 -3.25 0.36 10.35
N GLU A 73 -3.82 0.61 9.18
CA GLU A 73 -3.84 -0.30 8.02
C GLU A 73 -2.78 0.06 6.97
N ILE A 74 -2.06 1.17 7.19
CA ILE A 74 -0.99 1.63 6.32
C ILE A 74 0.35 1.09 6.82
N PHE A 75 1.07 0.45 5.90
CA PHE A 75 2.42 -0.06 6.08
C PHE A 75 3.41 0.79 5.28
N THR A 76 4.69 0.69 5.62
CA THR A 76 5.77 1.21 4.79
C THR A 76 6.51 0.05 4.13
N ALA A 77 6.54 0.03 2.81
CA ALA A 77 7.29 -0.93 2.02
C ALA A 77 8.70 -0.41 1.69
N PHE A 78 9.67 -1.33 1.75
CA PHE A 78 11.07 -1.08 1.40
C PHE A 78 11.55 -2.18 0.44
N PRO A 79 12.32 -1.85 -0.60
CA PRO A 79 12.99 -2.86 -1.41
C PRO A 79 14.00 -3.64 -0.54
N ALA A 80 13.95 -4.97 -0.62
CA ALA A 80 14.78 -5.86 0.20
C ALA A 80 15.68 -6.80 -0.62
N GLY A 81 15.79 -6.56 -1.93
CA GLY A 81 16.60 -7.34 -2.86
C GLY A 81 15.92 -7.46 -4.23
N GLU A 82 16.42 -8.38 -5.05
CA GLU A 82 15.78 -8.73 -6.32
C GLU A 82 14.44 -9.42 -6.05
N ASN A 83 13.37 -8.88 -6.62
CA ASN A 83 12.00 -9.38 -6.47
C ASN A 83 11.52 -9.53 -5.01
N LYS A 84 12.08 -8.74 -4.08
CA LYS A 84 11.78 -8.80 -2.66
C LYS A 84 11.49 -7.44 -2.06
N PHE A 85 10.59 -7.42 -1.08
CA PHE A 85 10.29 -6.25 -0.28
C PHE A 85 10.17 -6.61 1.21
N ALA A 86 10.29 -5.60 2.06
CA ALA A 86 10.02 -5.70 3.49
C ALA A 86 8.93 -4.70 3.86
N LEU A 87 8.13 -5.03 4.87
CA LEU A 87 7.06 -4.18 5.36
C LEU A 87 7.33 -3.74 6.79
N LYS A 88 7.00 -2.49 7.09
CA LYS A 88 7.01 -1.93 8.44
C LYS A 88 5.62 -1.44 8.79
N SER A 89 5.10 -1.89 9.92
CA SER A 89 3.82 -1.43 10.47
C SER A 89 3.89 0.03 10.94
N GLY A 90 2.71 0.65 11.12
CA GLY A 90 2.58 1.97 11.74
C GLY A 90 3.18 2.09 13.15
N TYR A 91 3.35 0.97 13.87
CA TYR A 91 4.03 0.90 15.18
C TYR A 91 5.55 0.84 15.09
N GLY A 92 6.10 0.94 13.88
CA GLY A 92 7.54 1.02 13.66
C GLY A 92 8.27 -0.33 13.70
N LYS A 93 7.54 -1.44 13.62
CA LYS A 93 8.09 -2.81 13.62
C LYS A 93 7.95 -3.47 12.25
N TYR A 94 8.96 -4.22 11.85
CA TYR A 94 8.95 -5.00 10.61
C TYR A 94 8.04 -6.22 10.72
N VAL A 95 7.35 -6.50 9.62
CA VAL A 95 6.42 -7.62 9.47
C VAL A 95 7.19 -8.85 9.02
N GLY A 96 7.10 -9.92 9.79
CA GLY A 96 7.73 -11.19 9.47
C GLY A 96 6.99 -12.39 10.01
N VAL A 97 7.46 -13.58 9.62
CA VAL A 97 6.87 -14.85 10.03
C VAL A 97 7.56 -15.38 11.29
N SER A 98 6.79 -15.68 12.33
CA SER A 98 7.29 -16.28 13.57
C SER A 98 7.59 -17.79 13.37
N LYS A 99 8.26 -18.40 14.36
CA LYS A 99 8.53 -19.86 14.36
C LYS A 99 7.26 -20.71 14.33
N ASP A 100 6.15 -20.17 14.80
CA ASP A 100 4.84 -20.83 14.81
C ASP A 100 4.06 -20.58 13.51
N SER A 101 4.73 -20.07 12.45
CA SER A 101 4.13 -19.72 11.16
C SER A 101 3.04 -18.65 11.24
N VAL A 102 3.11 -17.77 12.24
CA VAL A 102 2.20 -16.64 12.42
C VAL A 102 2.87 -15.36 11.94
N VAL A 103 2.15 -14.55 11.17
CA VAL A 103 2.63 -13.22 10.74
C VAL A 103 2.56 -12.27 11.92
N THR A 104 3.68 -11.62 12.26
CA THR A 104 3.80 -10.70 13.39
C THR A 104 4.64 -9.47 13.04
N GLY A 105 4.34 -8.34 13.66
CA GLY A 105 5.02 -7.06 13.49
C GLY A 105 5.83 -6.71 14.74
N ARG A 106 6.90 -7.45 15.03
CA ARG A 106 7.68 -7.29 16.27
C ARG A 106 9.17 -7.02 16.05
N SER A 107 9.66 -7.19 14.83
CA SER A 107 11.09 -7.10 14.52
C SER A 107 11.56 -5.65 14.39
N ASP A 108 12.72 -5.34 14.96
CA ASP A 108 13.36 -4.02 14.86
C ASP A 108 14.22 -3.86 13.59
N ALA A 109 14.51 -4.96 12.89
CA ALA A 109 15.31 -5.00 11.68
C ALA A 109 14.73 -6.00 10.67
N VAL A 110 15.12 -5.83 9.41
CA VAL A 110 14.81 -6.78 8.34
C VAL A 110 15.81 -7.93 8.39
N GLY A 111 15.34 -9.13 8.72
CA GLY A 111 16.05 -10.38 8.55
C GLY A 111 15.41 -11.24 7.46
N PRO A 112 15.79 -12.53 7.37
CA PRO A 112 15.22 -13.45 6.39
C PRO A 112 13.71 -13.66 6.51
N MET A 113 13.15 -13.52 7.72
CA MET A 113 11.72 -13.75 7.98
C MET A 113 10.85 -12.53 7.68
N GLU A 114 11.46 -11.36 7.48
CA GLU A 114 10.81 -10.09 7.16
C GLU A 114 10.87 -9.75 5.66
N GLN A 115 11.48 -10.61 4.86
CA GLN A 115 11.52 -10.48 3.40
C GLN A 115 10.34 -11.22 2.78
N TRP A 116 9.63 -10.52 1.91
CA TRP A 116 8.45 -11.00 1.20
C TRP A 116 8.69 -10.99 -0.32
N GLU A 117 8.10 -11.96 -0.99
CA GLU A 117 8.03 -12.05 -2.46
C GLU A 117 6.54 -12.03 -2.85
N PRO A 118 6.14 -11.22 -3.86
CA PRO A 118 4.74 -11.10 -4.29
C PRO A 118 4.23 -12.31 -5.06
#